data_AF-A0A2T7NRL9-F1
#
_entry.id   AF-A0A2T7NRL9-F1
#
_cell.length_a   1.000
_cell.length_b   1.000
_cell.length_c   1.000
_cell.angle_alpha   90.00
_cell.angle_beta   90.00
_cell.angle_gamma   90.00
#
_symmetry.space_group_name_H-M   'P 1'
#
loop_
_entity.id
_entity.type
_entity.pdbx_description
1 polymer ?
#
loop_
_entity_poly.entity_id
_entity_poly.type
_entity_poly.pdbx_seq_one_letter_code
_entity_poly.pdbx_strand_id
1 'polypeptide(L)'
;MSSVRLPPLPSMQDLIRLYQLRARKQLSQNFLLDMNLTRKIVKSAGKLDGGFVCEVGPGPGGITRSLLNTGAHHVAVVEKDRRFLPSLQLLSEAAQGRLSIHSGDILSFNMENIIPENLAVPWDSAPPNIHIIGNLPFSVSTPLIIMWLAAMSNQTLFPPDRLDLVEAMFEETNVRPEARSFQLSIEQVGRLCHAYNNICQHNADIYTYDYRSQENARQVRKKNQIQLEKFEAEILGDIIPQS
;
A
#
# COMPACT_ATOMS: atom_id res chain seq x y z
N MET A 1 8.57 17.52 49.95
CA MET A 1 7.71 17.75 48.77
C MET A 1 7.16 16.41 48.33
N SER A 2 5.84 16.19 48.43
CA SER A 2 5.20 14.99 47.92
C SER A 2 5.29 14.99 46.39
N SER A 3 5.95 13.98 45.81
CA SER A 3 5.98 13.81 44.36
C SER A 3 4.55 13.57 43.88
N VAL A 4 4.00 14.48 43.08
CA VAL A 4 2.68 14.30 42.45
C VAL A 4 2.76 13.05 41.58
N ARG A 5 2.08 11.98 42.01
CA ARG A 5 2.03 10.73 41.26
C ARG A 5 0.86 10.84 40.28
N LEU A 6 1.18 11.13 39.02
CA LEU A 6 0.18 11.14 37.96
C LEU A 6 -0.41 9.73 37.78
N PRO A 7 -1.69 9.62 37.39
CA PRO A 7 -2.27 8.33 37.05
C PRO A 7 -1.53 7.71 35.85
N PRO A 8 -1.48 6.36 35.76
CA PRO A 8 -0.91 5.70 34.60
C PRO A 8 -1.66 6.11 33.33
N LEU A 9 -0.95 6.22 32.21
CA LEU A 9 -1.58 6.46 30.91
C LEU A 9 -2.57 5.34 30.59
N PRO A 10 -3.71 5.65 29.94
CA PRO A 10 -4.70 4.64 29.56
C PRO A 10 -4.07 3.50 28.75
N SER A 11 -4.39 2.25 29.11
CA SER A 11 -3.98 1.10 28.30
C SER A 11 -4.74 1.07 26.97
N MET A 12 -4.31 0.24 26.01
CA MET A 12 -5.10 0.05 24.77
C MET A 12 -6.50 -0.50 25.06
N GLN A 13 -6.67 -1.33 26.09
CA GLN A 13 -7.98 -1.84 26.49
C GLN A 13 -8.86 -0.71 27.05
N ASP A 14 -8.26 0.24 27.79
CA ASP A 14 -8.98 1.41 28.32
C ASP A 14 -9.40 2.35 27.20
N LEU A 15 -8.52 2.61 26.22
CA LEU A 15 -8.85 3.42 25.04
C LEU A 15 -9.98 2.76 24.23
N ILE A 16 -9.94 1.44 24.05
CA ILE A 16 -11.00 0.70 23.38
C ILE A 16 -12.34 0.85 24.10
N ARG A 17 -12.35 0.78 25.44
CA ARG A 17 -13.57 0.97 26.24
C ARG A 17 -14.06 2.41 26.22
N LEU A 18 -13.15 3.38 26.41
CA LEU A 18 -13.43 4.81 26.49
C LEU A 18 -14.03 5.36 25.19
N TYR A 19 -13.51 4.91 24.05
CA TYR A 19 -14.03 5.28 22.73
C TYR A 19 -15.11 4.32 22.21
N GLN A 20 -15.58 3.38 23.04
CA GLN A 20 -16.58 2.36 22.69
C GLN A 20 -16.24 1.62 21.38
N LEU A 21 -14.96 1.33 21.18
CA LEU A 21 -14.40 0.71 19.98
C LEU A 21 -14.69 -0.79 19.98
N ARG A 22 -15.94 -1.17 19.72
CA ARG A 22 -16.25 -2.56 19.40
C ARG A 22 -15.77 -2.87 17.99
N ALA A 23 -15.09 -4.02 17.84
CA ALA A 23 -14.79 -4.60 16.54
C ALA A 23 -16.11 -4.70 15.76
N ARG A 24 -16.16 -4.05 14.60
CA ARG A 24 -17.35 -4.16 13.76
C ARG A 24 -17.24 -5.48 13.01
N LYS A 25 -18.16 -6.41 13.28
CA LYS A 25 -18.28 -7.67 12.51
C LYS A 25 -18.32 -7.40 11.00
N GLN A 26 -19.00 -6.33 10.58
CA GLN A 26 -19.05 -5.89 9.17
C GLN A 26 -17.70 -5.49 8.57
N LEU A 27 -16.73 -5.08 9.39
CA LEU A 27 -15.38 -4.72 8.96
C LEU A 27 -14.37 -5.85 9.19
N SER A 28 -14.81 -7.00 9.72
CA SER A 28 -13.94 -8.16 10.04
C SER A 28 -12.66 -7.78 10.78
N GLN A 29 -12.73 -6.78 11.66
CA GLN A 29 -11.58 -6.24 12.38
C GLN A 29 -11.12 -7.22 13.48
N ASN A 30 -9.84 -7.61 13.41
CA ASN A 30 -9.17 -8.39 14.46
C ASN A 30 -8.07 -7.52 15.10
N PHE A 31 -8.35 -7.00 16.29
CA PHE A 31 -7.39 -6.12 16.97
C PHE A 31 -6.31 -6.93 17.69
N LEU A 32 -5.04 -6.57 17.45
CA LEU A 32 -3.91 -7.11 18.18
C LEU A 32 -3.71 -6.31 19.46
N LEU A 33 -4.12 -6.88 20.59
CA LEU A 33 -4.00 -6.26 21.91
C LEU A 33 -2.74 -6.69 22.66
N ASP A 34 -2.12 -7.80 22.26
CA ASP A 34 -0.88 -8.29 22.85
C ASP A 34 0.34 -7.58 22.24
N MET A 35 0.99 -6.73 23.04
CA MET A 35 2.19 -6.01 22.64
C MET A 35 3.40 -6.92 22.36
N ASN A 36 3.44 -8.14 22.91
CA ASN A 36 4.48 -9.11 22.54
C ASN A 36 4.30 -9.60 21.11
N LEU A 37 3.05 -9.84 20.69
CA LEU A 37 2.73 -10.24 19.33
C LEU A 37 3.02 -9.11 18.35
N THR A 38 2.63 -7.87 18.65
CA THR A 38 2.91 -6.74 17.75
C THR A 38 4.42 -6.48 17.64
N ARG A 39 5.19 -6.62 18.73
CA ARG A 39 6.66 -6.57 18.67
C ARG A 39 7.26 -7.66 17.80
N LYS A 40 6.72 -8.89 17.84
CA LYS A 40 7.18 -9.99 16.97
C LYS A 40 6.92 -9.67 15.49
N ILE A 41 5.74 -9.15 15.16
CA ILE A 41 5.37 -8.74 13.79
C ILE A 41 6.33 -7.65 13.29
N VAL A 42 6.55 -6.61 14.09
CA VAL A 42 7.48 -5.52 13.75
C VAL A 42 8.91 -6.04 13.57
N LYS A 43 9.36 -6.97 14.43
CA LYS A 43 10.69 -7.60 14.29
C LYS A 43 10.82 -8.42 13.01
N SER A 44 9.75 -9.08 12.55
CA SER A 44 9.76 -9.82 11.29
C SER A 44 9.76 -8.95 10.03
N ALA A 45 9.43 -7.65 10.15
CA ALA A 45 9.46 -6.71 9.03
C ALA A 45 10.88 -6.34 8.58
N GLY A 46 11.92 -6.71 9.36
CA GLY A 46 13.32 -6.47 9.01
C GLY A 46 13.94 -5.29 9.76
N LYS A 47 14.99 -4.70 9.18
CA LYS A 47 15.70 -3.55 9.77
C LYS A 47 14.93 -2.28 9.45
N LEU A 48 14.31 -1.70 10.48
CA LEU A 48 13.53 -0.46 10.37
C LEU A 48 14.34 0.79 10.73
N ASP A 49 15.57 0.63 11.24
CA ASP A 49 16.39 1.75 11.69
C ASP A 49 16.64 2.76 10.57
N GLY A 50 16.31 4.03 10.80
CA GLY A 50 16.38 5.11 9.82
C GLY A 50 15.35 5.00 8.68
N GLY A 51 14.49 3.98 8.68
CA GLY A 51 13.53 3.72 7.61
C GLY A 51 12.24 4.54 7.72
N PHE A 52 11.50 4.57 6.61
CA PHE A 52 10.15 5.12 6.53
C PHE A 52 9.14 3.98 6.56
N VAL A 53 8.22 3.98 7.52
CA VAL A 53 7.22 2.92 7.66
C VAL A 53 5.84 3.43 7.33
N CYS A 54 5.14 2.78 6.41
CA CYS A 54 3.72 2.99 6.16
C CYS A 54 2.90 1.85 6.77
N GLU A 55 2.08 2.16 7.77
CA GLU A 55 1.14 1.20 8.36
C GLU A 55 -0.27 1.42 7.81
N VAL A 56 -0.88 0.37 7.28
CA VAL A 56 -2.25 0.38 6.78
C VAL A 56 -3.18 -0.20 7.85
N GLY A 57 -4.24 0.55 8.16
CA GLY A 57 -5.29 0.11 9.09
C GLY A 57 -4.76 -0.13 10.51
N PRO A 58 -4.18 0.88 11.17
CA PRO A 58 -3.58 0.73 12.50
C PRO A 58 -4.60 0.34 13.59
N GLY A 59 -5.89 0.63 13.38
CA GLY A 59 -6.94 0.43 14.37
C GLY A 59 -6.59 1.14 15.69
N PRO A 60 -6.61 0.43 16.84
CA PRO A 60 -6.25 1.03 18.13
C PRO A 60 -4.76 1.43 18.26
N GLY A 61 -3.92 1.14 17.26
CA GLY A 61 -2.51 1.53 17.23
C GLY A 61 -1.56 0.54 17.91
N GLY A 62 -1.93 -0.75 17.96
CA GLY A 62 -1.11 -1.78 18.61
C GLY A 62 0.22 -2.04 17.88
N ILE A 63 0.18 -2.12 16.55
CA ILE A 63 1.40 -2.21 15.71
C ILE A 63 2.08 -0.84 15.68
N THR A 64 1.35 0.26 15.50
CA THR A 64 1.89 1.64 15.56
C THR A 64 2.76 1.89 16.78
N ARG A 65 2.31 1.50 17.99
CA ARG A 65 3.09 1.59 19.23
C ARG A 65 4.40 0.81 19.17
N SER A 66 4.37 -0.39 18.59
CA SER A 66 5.57 -1.21 18.43
C SER A 66 6.53 -0.62 17.39
N LEU A 67 6.01 -0.03 16.30
CA LEU A 67 6.81 0.69 15.31
C LEU A 67 7.49 1.93 15.90
N LEU A 68 6.77 2.73 16.69
CA LEU A 68 7.34 3.93 17.33
C LEU A 68 8.44 3.64 18.35
N ASN A 69 8.50 2.40 18.87
CA ASN A 69 9.56 1.93 19.75
C ASN A 69 10.78 1.36 18.99
N THR A 70 10.79 1.40 17.65
CA THR A 70 11.93 1.03 16.82
C THR A 70 12.77 2.27 16.46
N GLY A 71 13.90 2.07 15.78
CA GLY A 71 14.69 3.17 15.20
C GLY A 71 14.12 3.73 13.89
N ALA A 72 12.88 3.43 13.51
CA ALA A 72 12.24 4.05 12.35
C ALA A 72 12.30 5.57 12.41
N HIS A 73 12.73 6.19 11.32
CA HIS A 73 12.81 7.64 11.20
C HIS A 73 11.42 8.26 11.22
N HIS A 74 10.47 7.65 10.49
CA HIS A 74 9.09 8.12 10.42
C HIS A 74 8.11 6.97 10.27
N VAL A 75 6.93 7.11 10.87
CA VAL A 75 5.79 6.20 10.73
C VAL A 75 4.61 7.00 10.18
N ALA A 76 4.06 6.59 9.06
CA ALA A 76 2.83 7.11 8.51
C ALA A 76 1.73 6.06 8.61
N VAL A 77 0.54 6.45 9.08
CA VAL A 77 -0.60 5.52 9.20
C VAL A 77 -1.75 5.95 8.30
N VAL A 78 -2.44 5.00 7.66
CA VAL A 78 -3.69 5.23 6.91
C VAL A 78 -4.83 4.50 7.61
N GLU A 79 -5.79 5.25 8.16
CA GLU A 79 -6.94 4.71 8.90
C GLU A 79 -8.28 5.12 8.29
N LYS A 80 -9.13 4.14 8.00
CA LYS A 80 -10.46 4.36 7.43
C LYS A 80 -11.50 4.65 8.51
N ASP A 81 -11.40 3.99 9.66
CA ASP A 81 -12.35 4.08 10.75
C ASP A 81 -11.99 5.24 11.67
N ARG A 82 -12.68 6.35 11.45
CA ARG A 82 -12.47 7.64 12.14
C ARG A 82 -12.54 7.54 13.67
N ARG A 83 -13.15 6.50 14.21
CA ARG A 83 -13.24 6.28 15.67
C ARG A 83 -11.87 6.04 16.31
N PHE A 84 -10.89 5.56 15.55
CA PHE A 84 -9.52 5.36 16.06
C PHE A 84 -8.64 6.61 16.01
N LEU A 85 -9.04 7.64 15.25
CA LEU A 85 -8.24 8.86 15.10
C LEU A 85 -7.89 9.54 16.44
N PRO A 86 -8.78 9.66 17.44
CA PRO A 86 -8.40 10.22 18.73
C PRO A 86 -7.28 9.44 19.43
N SER A 87 -7.32 8.10 19.38
CA SER A 87 -6.27 7.25 19.96
C SER A 87 -4.93 7.40 19.22
N LEU A 88 -4.98 7.51 17.89
CA LEU A 88 -3.79 7.74 17.07
C LEU A 88 -3.23 9.15 17.31
N GLN A 89 -4.08 10.16 17.51
CA GLN A 89 -3.66 11.52 17.79
C GLN A 89 -2.87 11.61 19.10
N LEU A 90 -3.33 10.94 20.16
CA LEU A 90 -2.58 10.82 21.42
C LEU A 90 -1.21 10.17 21.21
N LEU A 91 -1.12 9.17 20.30
CA LEU A 91 0.16 8.57 19.94
C LEU A 91 1.05 9.54 19.16
N SER A 92 0.49 10.36 18.27
CA SER A 92 1.24 11.32 17.48
C SER A 92 1.84 12.42 18.34
N GLU A 93 1.07 12.93 19.31
CA GLU A 93 1.54 13.88 20.32
C GLU A 93 2.72 13.30 21.12
N ALA A 94 2.64 12.03 21.50
CA ALA A 94 3.72 11.34 22.21
C ALA A 94 4.93 11.00 21.30
N ALA A 95 4.74 10.91 19.98
CA ALA A 95 5.75 10.51 19.02
C ALA A 95 6.71 11.63 18.59
N GLN A 96 6.48 12.87 19.06
CA GLN A 96 7.36 14.02 18.80
C GLN A 96 7.64 14.26 17.31
N GLY A 97 6.58 14.20 16.48
CA GLY A 97 6.67 14.42 15.04
C GLY A 97 7.00 13.19 14.18
N ARG A 98 7.32 12.04 14.80
CA ARG A 98 7.62 10.78 14.06
C ARG A 98 6.39 10.02 13.57
N LEU A 99 5.17 10.51 13.84
CA LEU A 99 3.93 9.88 13.42
C LEU A 99 3.06 10.86 12.63
N SER A 100 2.77 10.54 11.37
CA SER A 100 1.73 11.19 10.58
C SER A 100 0.49 10.30 10.45
N ILE A 101 -0.70 10.91 10.54
CA ILE A 101 -1.98 10.20 10.49
C ILE A 101 -2.76 10.68 9.28
N HIS A 102 -3.14 9.75 8.42
CA HIS A 102 -3.93 9.99 7.23
C HIS A 102 -5.28 9.27 7.38
N SER A 103 -6.39 10.00 7.26
CA SER A 103 -7.73 9.41 7.29
C SER A 103 -8.15 9.05 5.86
N GLY A 104 -8.45 7.77 5.60
CA GLY A 104 -8.90 7.34 4.27
C GLY A 104 -9.03 5.83 4.10
N ASP A 105 -9.68 5.43 3.01
CA ASP A 105 -9.74 4.03 2.59
C ASP A 105 -8.52 3.70 1.74
N ILE A 106 -7.69 2.75 2.18
CA ILE A 106 -6.45 2.39 1.48
C ILE A 106 -6.69 1.96 0.02
N LEU A 107 -7.85 1.39 -0.30
CA LEU A 107 -8.17 0.95 -1.67
C LEU A 107 -8.39 2.11 -2.64
N SER A 108 -8.61 3.33 -2.14
CA SER A 108 -8.74 4.54 -2.94
C SER A 108 -7.77 5.65 -2.53
N PHE A 109 -6.89 5.37 -1.57
CA PHE A 109 -5.94 6.34 -1.04
C PHE A 109 -4.74 6.49 -1.98
N ASN A 110 -4.38 7.73 -2.34
CA ASN A 110 -3.16 7.96 -3.10
C ASN A 110 -1.93 7.91 -2.19
N MET A 111 -1.19 6.80 -2.27
CA MET A 111 0.02 6.53 -1.48
C MET A 111 1.20 7.44 -1.82
N GLU A 112 1.23 8.05 -3.01
CA GLU A 112 2.28 9.00 -3.42
C GLU A 112 2.29 10.24 -2.51
N ASN A 113 1.17 10.54 -1.87
CA ASN A 113 1.06 11.65 -0.91
C ASN A 113 1.65 11.32 0.48
N ILE A 114 2.04 10.07 0.74
CA ILE A 114 2.56 9.62 2.04
C ILE A 114 4.07 9.51 1.99
N ILE A 115 4.60 8.85 0.96
CA ILE A 115 6.02 8.53 0.85
C ILE A 115 6.73 9.73 0.22
N PRO A 116 7.72 10.34 0.90
CA PRO A 116 8.48 11.45 0.34
C PRO A 116 9.19 11.07 -0.97
N GLU A 117 9.06 11.90 -2.01
CA GLU A 117 9.67 11.65 -3.32
C GLU A 117 11.20 11.52 -3.27
N ASN A 118 11.85 12.17 -2.29
CA ASN A 118 13.30 12.08 -2.11
C ASN A 118 13.78 10.71 -1.60
N LEU A 119 12.87 9.80 -1.24
CA LEU A 119 13.19 8.40 -0.95
C LEU A 119 13.09 7.50 -2.19
N ALA A 120 12.63 8.03 -3.32
CA ALA A 120 12.61 7.28 -4.57
C ALA A 120 14.04 6.95 -5.00
N VAL A 121 14.25 5.70 -5.39
CA VAL A 121 15.51 5.19 -5.94
C VAL A 121 15.23 4.57 -7.31
N PRO A 122 16.24 4.52 -8.19
CA PRO A 122 16.16 3.74 -9.42
C PRO A 122 15.77 2.29 -9.13
N TRP A 123 15.03 1.66 -10.05
CA TRP A 123 14.50 0.31 -9.86
C TRP A 123 15.58 -0.77 -9.81
N ASP A 124 16.71 -0.54 -10.49
CA ASP A 124 17.89 -1.41 -10.53
C ASP A 124 18.78 -1.29 -9.27
N SER A 125 18.48 -0.33 -8.39
CA SER A 125 19.19 -0.13 -7.14
C SER A 125 18.65 -1.00 -6.01
N ALA A 126 19.39 -1.07 -4.91
CA ALA A 126 18.86 -1.69 -3.69
C ALA A 126 17.55 -1.00 -3.28
N PRO A 127 16.53 -1.75 -2.82
CA PRO A 127 15.25 -1.17 -2.46
C PRO A 127 15.43 -0.10 -1.38
N PRO A 128 14.65 0.99 -1.44
CA PRO A 128 14.75 2.04 -0.44
C PRO A 128 14.33 1.45 0.92
N ASN A 129 14.78 2.06 2.01
CA ASN A 129 14.44 1.63 3.37
C ASN A 129 12.99 2.05 3.73
N ILE A 130 12.04 1.53 2.97
CA ILE A 130 10.60 1.78 3.08
C ILE A 130 9.92 0.46 3.39
N HIS A 131 9.07 0.46 4.40
CA HIS A 131 8.36 -0.74 4.84
C HIS A 131 6.86 -0.48 4.83
N ILE A 132 6.09 -1.37 4.19
CA ILE A 132 4.63 -1.35 4.24
C ILE A 132 4.17 -2.48 5.14
N ILE A 133 3.42 -2.14 6.19
CA ILE A 133 2.99 -3.07 7.23
C ILE A 133 1.48 -2.92 7.43
N GLY A 134 0.76 -4.00 7.69
CA GLY A 134 -0.66 -3.91 7.99
C GLY A 134 -1.22 -5.21 8.53
N ASN A 135 -2.11 -5.11 9.51
CA ASN A 135 -2.92 -6.23 9.99
C ASN A 135 -4.36 -6.04 9.51
N LEU A 136 -4.58 -6.37 8.25
CA LEU A 136 -5.80 -6.04 7.54
C LEU A 136 -6.77 -7.23 7.48
N PRO A 137 -8.09 -6.98 7.49
CA PRO A 137 -9.08 -7.99 7.15
C PRO A 137 -8.83 -8.56 5.75
N PHE A 138 -9.19 -9.82 5.51
CA PHE A 138 -9.05 -10.47 4.19
C PHE A 138 -9.79 -9.72 3.07
N SER A 139 -10.93 -9.12 3.38
CA SER A 139 -11.70 -8.30 2.43
C SER A 139 -10.99 -7.04 1.97
N VAL A 140 -9.92 -6.62 2.65
CA VAL A 140 -9.11 -5.44 2.30
C VAL A 140 -7.71 -5.85 1.84
N SER A 141 -7.04 -6.76 2.55
CA SER A 141 -5.67 -7.20 2.19
C SER A 141 -5.59 -7.83 0.81
N THR A 142 -6.55 -8.68 0.44
CA THR A 142 -6.57 -9.35 -0.87
C THR A 142 -6.70 -8.36 -2.03
N PRO A 143 -7.71 -7.48 -2.11
CA PRO A 143 -7.77 -6.50 -3.20
C PRO A 143 -6.60 -5.51 -3.16
N LEU A 144 -6.06 -5.17 -1.97
CA LEU A 144 -4.93 -4.27 -1.83
C LEU A 144 -3.64 -4.85 -2.43
N ILE A 145 -3.30 -6.11 -2.10
CA ILE A 145 -2.10 -6.73 -2.67
C ILE A 145 -2.23 -6.90 -4.18
N ILE A 146 -3.43 -7.21 -4.69
CA ILE A 146 -3.67 -7.31 -6.12
C ILE A 146 -3.57 -5.94 -6.79
N MET A 147 -4.09 -4.88 -6.16
CA MET A 147 -3.93 -3.51 -6.66
C MET A 147 -2.46 -3.09 -6.71
N TRP A 148 -1.65 -3.44 -5.72
CA TRP A 148 -0.21 -3.15 -5.74
C TRP A 148 0.54 -3.97 -6.77
N LEU A 149 0.25 -5.27 -6.90
CA LEU A 149 0.79 -6.11 -7.98
C LEU A 149 0.35 -5.60 -9.35
N ALA A 150 -0.88 -5.13 -9.49
CA ALA A 150 -1.37 -4.51 -10.72
C ALA A 150 -0.74 -3.13 -10.96
N ALA A 151 -0.45 -2.33 -9.93
CA ALA A 151 0.26 -1.07 -10.08
C ALA A 151 1.72 -1.30 -10.52
N MET A 152 2.32 -2.40 -10.06
CA MET A 152 3.59 -2.90 -10.60
C MET A 152 3.38 -3.44 -12.03
N SER A 153 2.29 -4.17 -12.30
CA SER A 153 2.02 -4.89 -13.57
C SER A 153 1.57 -4.03 -14.73
N ASN A 154 0.48 -3.29 -14.57
CA ASN A 154 -0.34 -2.76 -15.66
C ASN A 154 0.38 -1.79 -16.58
N GLN A 155 1.56 -1.28 -16.20
CA GLN A 155 2.37 -0.45 -17.09
C GLN A 155 3.88 -0.63 -16.91
N THR A 156 4.37 -1.47 -15.97
CA THR A 156 5.78 -1.37 -15.50
C THR A 156 6.54 -2.69 -15.29
N LEU A 157 5.88 -3.86 -15.32
CA LEU A 157 6.60 -5.14 -15.12
C LEU A 157 7.48 -5.50 -16.33
N PHE A 158 7.05 -5.13 -17.53
CA PHE A 158 7.78 -5.40 -18.78
C PHE A 158 7.87 -4.15 -19.64
N PRO A 159 8.94 -4.03 -20.46
CA PRO A 159 9.05 -3.01 -21.49
C PRO A 159 7.82 -2.94 -22.42
N PRO A 160 7.42 -1.76 -22.94
CA PRO A 160 6.24 -1.65 -23.80
C PRO A 160 6.37 -2.43 -25.11
N ASP A 161 7.60 -2.72 -25.54
CA ASP A 161 7.97 -3.55 -26.68
C ASP A 161 8.04 -5.04 -26.36
N ARG A 162 7.88 -5.44 -25.09
CA ARG A 162 7.92 -6.83 -24.62
C ARG A 162 6.55 -7.38 -24.23
N LEU A 163 5.56 -7.18 -25.11
CA LEU A 163 4.21 -7.72 -24.95
C LEU A 163 4.20 -9.26 -24.93
N ASP A 164 5.18 -9.90 -25.56
CA ASP A 164 5.42 -11.34 -25.53
C ASP A 164 5.50 -11.89 -24.10
N LEU A 165 6.10 -11.13 -23.18
CA LEU A 165 6.27 -11.54 -21.79
C LEU A 165 4.99 -11.41 -20.96
N VAL A 166 4.18 -10.40 -21.29
CA VAL A 166 2.85 -10.24 -20.70
C VAL A 166 1.99 -11.43 -21.08
N GLU A 167 1.96 -11.78 -22.37
CA GLU A 167 1.21 -12.93 -22.90
C GLU A 167 1.68 -14.24 -22.26
N ALA A 168 2.99 -14.49 -22.22
CA ALA A 168 3.57 -15.68 -21.60
C ALA A 168 3.18 -15.82 -20.12
N MET A 169 3.19 -14.72 -19.36
CA MET A 169 2.80 -14.72 -17.95
C MET A 169 1.34 -15.11 -17.76
N PHE A 170 0.44 -14.59 -18.60
CA PHE A 170 -0.99 -14.92 -18.50
C PHE A 170 -1.31 -16.34 -18.99
N GLU A 171 -0.61 -16.83 -20.00
CA GLU A 171 -0.70 -18.22 -20.46
C GLU A 171 -0.24 -19.21 -19.39
N GLU A 172 0.93 -19.00 -18.78
CA GLU A 172 1.48 -19.87 -17.72
C GLU A 172 0.53 -19.96 -16.52
N THR A 173 -0.14 -18.86 -16.20
CA THR A 173 -0.93 -18.73 -14.98
C THR A 173 -2.41 -19.08 -15.17
N ASN A 174 -2.84 -19.28 -16.41
CA ASN A 174 -4.24 -19.46 -16.80
C ASN A 174 -5.15 -18.40 -16.17
N VAL A 175 -4.66 -17.16 -16.11
CA VAL A 175 -5.39 -15.99 -15.64
C VAL A 175 -5.80 -15.18 -16.87
N ARG A 176 -7.06 -14.77 -16.92
CA ARG A 176 -7.54 -13.92 -18.00
C ARG A 176 -6.92 -12.52 -17.89
N PRO A 177 -6.31 -11.97 -18.96
CA PRO A 177 -5.74 -10.62 -18.94
C PRO A 177 -6.76 -9.54 -18.58
N GLU A 178 -8.04 -9.76 -18.88
CA GLU A 178 -9.14 -8.83 -18.60
C GLU A 178 -9.71 -8.99 -17.19
N ALA A 179 -9.21 -9.96 -16.42
CA ALA A 179 -9.67 -10.21 -15.06
C ALA A 179 -9.39 -8.99 -14.18
N ARG A 180 -10.45 -8.44 -13.60
CA ARG A 180 -10.32 -7.36 -12.62
C ARG A 180 -9.78 -7.92 -11.32
N SER A 181 -9.14 -7.05 -10.54
CA SER A 181 -8.47 -7.41 -9.29
C SER A 181 -9.35 -8.21 -8.31
N PHE A 182 -10.64 -7.89 -8.23
CA PHE A 182 -11.60 -8.58 -7.36
C PHE A 182 -12.08 -9.95 -7.90
N GLN A 183 -11.69 -10.33 -9.11
CA GLN A 183 -12.07 -11.60 -9.77
C GLN A 183 -10.98 -12.68 -9.64
N LEU A 184 -9.84 -12.36 -9.03
CA LEU A 184 -8.70 -13.27 -8.87
C LEU A 184 -8.72 -13.95 -7.50
N SER A 185 -8.49 -15.27 -7.48
CA SER A 185 -8.28 -16.04 -6.25
C SER A 185 -6.85 -15.87 -5.71
N ILE A 186 -6.63 -16.20 -4.44
CA ILE A 186 -5.30 -16.18 -3.81
C ILE A 186 -4.32 -17.10 -4.56
N GLU A 187 -4.79 -18.25 -5.01
CA GLU A 187 -3.98 -19.19 -5.79
C GLU A 187 -3.54 -18.58 -7.13
N GLN A 188 -4.46 -17.91 -7.82
CA GLN A 188 -4.17 -17.22 -9.08
C GLN A 188 -3.14 -16.11 -8.90
N VAL A 189 -3.23 -15.35 -7.80
CA VAL A 189 -2.23 -14.33 -7.44
C VAL A 189 -0.87 -14.96 -7.18
N GLY A 190 -0.82 -16.07 -6.44
CA GLY A 190 0.43 -16.81 -6.19
C GLY A 190 1.09 -17.28 -7.49
N ARG A 191 0.30 -17.78 -8.45
CA ARG A 191 0.80 -18.19 -9.77
C ARG A 191 1.36 -17.00 -10.56
N LEU A 192 0.70 -15.85 -10.56
CA LEU A 192 1.19 -14.63 -11.22
C LEU A 192 2.55 -14.18 -10.67
N CYS A 193 2.72 -14.16 -9.35
CA CYS A 193 4.00 -13.81 -8.74
C CYS A 193 5.11 -14.79 -9.12
N HIS A 194 4.81 -16.09 -9.13
CA HIS A 194 5.77 -17.12 -9.50
C HIS A 194 6.18 -17.03 -10.98
N ALA A 195 5.21 -16.86 -11.88
CA ALA A 195 5.44 -16.70 -13.31
C ALA A 195 6.28 -15.46 -13.60
N TYR A 196 5.97 -14.32 -12.96
CA TYR A 196 6.78 -13.10 -13.12
C TYR A 196 8.23 -13.31 -12.68
N ASN A 197 8.46 -13.92 -11.51
CA ASN A 197 9.81 -14.22 -11.03
C ASN A 197 10.56 -15.16 -11.99
N ASN A 198 9.89 -16.21 -12.49
CA ASN A 198 10.47 -17.11 -13.48
C ASN A 198 10.88 -16.36 -14.75
N ILE A 199 10.02 -15.50 -15.28
CA ILE A 199 10.31 -14.72 -16.50
C ILE A 199 11.52 -13.80 -16.28
N CYS A 200 11.61 -13.13 -15.13
CA CYS A 200 12.74 -12.26 -14.80
C CYS A 200 14.07 -13.03 -14.73
N GLN A 201 14.08 -14.23 -14.12
CA GLN A 201 15.29 -15.05 -14.03
C GLN A 201 15.83 -15.50 -15.40
N HIS A 202 14.97 -15.59 -16.42
CA HIS A 202 15.34 -16.01 -17.77
C HIS A 202 15.59 -14.86 -18.75
N ASN A 203 15.31 -13.61 -18.35
CA ASN A 203 15.43 -12.43 -19.20
C ASN A 203 16.12 -11.30 -18.41
N ALA A 204 17.46 -11.27 -18.44
CA ALA A 204 18.26 -10.35 -17.64
C ALA A 204 18.05 -8.85 -18.00
N ASP A 205 17.60 -8.58 -19.22
CA ASP A 205 17.26 -7.25 -19.73
C ASP A 205 16.04 -6.63 -19.01
N ILE A 206 15.13 -7.45 -18.47
CA ILE A 206 13.97 -6.97 -17.71
C ILE A 206 14.39 -6.24 -16.44
N TYR A 207 15.45 -6.69 -15.76
CA TYR A 207 15.94 -6.02 -14.56
C TYR A 207 16.49 -4.62 -14.83
N THR A 208 16.81 -4.30 -16.10
CA THR A 208 17.32 -2.99 -16.51
C THR A 208 16.23 -2.05 -17.03
N TYR A 209 14.98 -2.52 -17.14
CA TYR A 209 13.87 -1.71 -17.62
C TYR A 209 13.36 -0.74 -16.54
N ASP A 210 13.40 0.56 -16.84
CA ASP A 210 12.84 1.62 -16.01
C ASP A 210 11.68 2.35 -16.71
N TYR A 211 10.46 1.96 -16.36
CA TYR A 211 9.25 2.64 -16.81
C TYR A 211 9.15 4.12 -16.36
N ARG A 212 9.79 4.49 -15.24
CA ARG A 212 9.72 5.86 -14.70
C ARG A 212 10.78 6.79 -15.30
N SER A 213 11.58 6.33 -16.27
CA SER A 213 12.48 7.20 -17.02
C SER A 213 11.73 8.36 -17.68
N GLN A 214 12.36 9.54 -17.79
CA GLN A 214 11.72 10.73 -18.37
C GLN A 214 11.20 10.51 -19.80
N GLU A 215 11.80 9.57 -20.54
CA GLU A 215 11.36 9.21 -21.89
C GLU A 215 10.04 8.41 -21.88
N ASN A 216 9.91 7.44 -20.99
CA ASN A 216 8.71 6.62 -20.87
C ASN A 216 7.52 7.41 -20.30
N ALA A 217 7.76 8.31 -19.34
CA ALA A 217 6.75 9.24 -18.83
C ALA A 217 6.18 10.16 -19.93
N ARG A 218 6.99 10.58 -20.90
CA ARG A 218 6.53 11.36 -22.07
C ARG A 218 5.67 10.52 -23.02
N GLN A 219 6.04 9.27 -23.26
CA GLN A 219 5.27 8.37 -24.12
C GLN A 219 3.89 8.03 -23.53
N VAL A 220 3.82 7.80 -22.22
CA VAL A 220 2.57 7.50 -21.50
C VAL A 220 1.63 8.71 -21.50
N ARG A 221 2.15 9.91 -21.25
CA ARG A 221 1.37 11.16 -21.36
C ARG A 221 0.80 11.34 -22.76
N LYS A 222 1.60 11.07 -23.80
CA LYS A 222 1.18 11.16 -25.20
C LYS A 222 0.11 10.11 -25.54
N LYS A 223 0.25 8.87 -25.07
CA LYS A 223 -0.72 7.78 -25.27
C LYS A 223 -2.06 8.07 -24.57
N ASN A 224 -2.01 8.54 -23.32
CA ASN A 224 -3.20 8.93 -22.57
C ASN A 224 -3.91 10.14 -23.21
N GLN A 225 -3.16 11.11 -23.73
CA GLN A 225 -3.70 12.26 -24.45
C GLN A 225 -4.42 11.83 -25.74
N ILE A 226 -3.82 10.93 -26.53
CA ILE A 226 -4.46 10.37 -27.74
C ILE A 226 -5.74 9.59 -27.39
N GLN A 227 -5.75 8.88 -26.26
CA GLN A 227 -6.89 8.08 -25.83
C GLN A 227 -8.04 8.96 -25.29
N LEU A 228 -7.71 10.07 -24.62
CA LEU A 228 -8.65 11.13 -24.23
C LEU A 228 -9.23 11.84 -25.46
N GLU A 229 -8.40 12.23 -26.43
CA GLU A 229 -8.84 12.89 -27.67
C GLU A 229 -9.77 11.97 -28.50
N LYS A 230 -9.49 10.67 -28.55
CA LYS A 230 -10.37 9.68 -29.19
C LYS A 230 -11.71 9.52 -28.47
N PHE A 231 -11.68 9.48 -27.14
CA PHE A 231 -12.89 9.38 -26.32
C PHE A 231 -13.75 10.65 -26.41
N GLU A 232 -13.13 11.83 -26.44
CA GLU A 232 -13.81 13.11 -26.66
C GLU A 232 -14.40 13.20 -28.07
N ALA A 233 -13.70 12.70 -29.10
CA ALA A 233 -14.20 12.64 -30.47
C ALA A 233 -15.39 11.68 -30.63
N GLU A 234 -15.39 10.53 -29.94
CA GLU A 234 -16.54 9.61 -29.90
C GLU A 234 -17.76 10.24 -29.20
N ILE A 235 -17.55 10.96 -28.09
CA ILE A 235 -18.65 11.64 -27.38
C ILE A 235 -19.19 12.85 -28.15
N LEU A 236 -18.33 13.63 -28.80
CA LEU A 236 -18.74 14.80 -29.59
C LEU A 236 -19.34 14.41 -30.96
N GLY A 237 -18.95 13.27 -31.51
CA GLY A 237 -19.51 12.73 -32.76
C GLY A 237 -21.00 12.37 -32.65
N ASP A 238 -21.46 11.96 -31.47
CA ASP A 238 -22.86 11.61 -31.21
C ASP A 238 -23.76 12.83 -30.88
N ILE A 239 -23.18 14.04 -30.69
CA ILE A 239 -23.91 15.24 -30.25
C ILE A 239 -24.16 16.25 -31.38
N ILE A 240 -23.54 16.09 -32.55
CA ILE A 240 -23.77 16.95 -33.73
C ILE A 240 -24.54 16.14 -34.80
N PRO A 241 -25.86 16.34 -34.97
CA PRO A 241 -26.56 15.77 -36.12
C PRO A 241 -25.95 16.36 -37.39
N GLN A 242 -25.43 15.50 -38.27
CA GLN A 242 -25.05 15.93 -39.61
C GLN A 242 -26.30 16.43 -40.34
N SER A 243 -26.30 17.72 -40.65
CA SER A 243 -27.30 18.42 -41.47
C SER A 243 -27.33 17.90 -42.91
#